data_AF-A0A2H0ETQ2-F1
#
_entry.id   AF-A0A2H0ETQ2-F1
#
_cell.length_a   1.000
_cell.length_b   1.000
_cell.length_c   1.000
_cell.angle_alpha   90.00
_cell.angle_beta   90.00
_cell.angle_gamma   90.00
#
_symmetry.space_group_name_H-M   'P 1'
#
loop_
_entity.id
_entity.type
_entity.pdbx_description
1 polymer ?
#
loop_
_entity_poly.entity_id
_entity_poly.type
_entity_poly.pdbx_seq_one_letter_code
_entity_poly.pdbx_strand_id
1 'polypeptide(L)'
;MTTLGLTRHAEERIRQRGLRDHDLALLLDAATPLADDAWLMMDADADREIARRKREIEQLQRLRGCKIVVSGDAIVTVCHMRPTTVRRSLRRGRETR
;
A
#
# COMPACT_ATOMS: atom_id res chain seq x y z
N MET A 1 2.77 -13.42 0.14
CA MET A 1 1.87 -13.36 1.31
C MET A 1 2.00 -14.67 2.05
N THR A 2 2.77 -14.68 3.13
CA THR A 2 2.98 -15.87 3.95
C THR A 2 1.94 -15.85 5.06
N THR A 3 0.89 -16.66 4.92
CA THR A 3 -0.20 -16.72 5.91
C THR A 3 0.22 -17.67 7.03
N LEU A 4 0.90 -17.14 8.04
CA LEU A 4 1.17 -17.87 9.28
C LEU A 4 -0.11 -17.90 10.13
N GLY A 5 -0.47 -19.07 10.64
CA GLY A 5 -1.64 -19.22 11.53
C GLY A 5 -1.36 -18.62 12.91
N LEU A 6 -2.30 -17.85 13.45
CA LEU A 6 -2.20 -17.31 14.80
C LEU A 6 -2.73 -18.31 15.82
N THR A 7 -2.00 -18.48 16.92
CA THR A 7 -2.50 -19.20 18.10
C THR A 7 -3.34 -18.26 18.96
N ARG A 8 -4.25 -18.81 19.77
CA ARG A 8 -5.06 -18.02 20.73
C ARG A 8 -4.19 -17.14 21.65
N HIS A 9 -3.06 -17.68 22.11
CA HIS A 9 -2.11 -16.93 22.93
C HIS A 9 -1.51 -15.73 22.18
N ALA A 10 -1.13 -15.93 20.91
CA ALA A 10 -0.63 -14.85 20.06
C ALA A 10 -1.70 -13.76 19.85
N GLU A 11 -2.94 -14.13 19.52
CA GLU A 11 -4.04 -13.18 19.32
C GLU A 11 -4.35 -12.33 20.56
N GLU A 12 -4.34 -12.95 21.74
CA GLU A 12 -4.50 -12.23 23.01
C GLU A 12 -3.35 -11.23 23.23
N ARG A 13 -2.11 -11.63 22.96
CA ARG A 13 -0.93 -10.77 23.09
C ARG A 13 -0.93 -9.61 22.10
N ILE A 14 -1.31 -9.85 20.85
CA ILE A 14 -1.49 -8.83 19.81
C ILE A 14 -2.47 -7.76 20.29
N ARG A 15 -3.65 -8.19 20.77
CA ARG A 15 -4.69 -7.28 21.30
C ARG A 15 -4.21 -6.50 22.53
N GLN A 16 -3.55 -7.16 23.48
CA GLN A 16 -3.00 -6.51 24.69
C GLN A 16 -1.93 -5.46 24.36
N ARG A 17 -1.22 -5.63 23.24
CA ARG A 17 -0.19 -4.70 22.76
C ARG A 17 -0.74 -3.64 21.80
N GLY A 18 -2.05 -3.66 21.54
CA GLY A 18 -2.70 -2.71 20.62
C GLY A 18 -2.33 -2.92 19.15
N LEU A 19 -1.76 -4.07 18.80
CA LEU A 19 -1.41 -4.42 17.43
C LEU A 19 -2.63 -4.96 16.69
N ARG A 20 -2.66 -4.76 15.37
CA ARG A 20 -3.70 -5.21 14.45
C ARG A 20 -3.12 -6.18 13.43
N ASP A 21 -3.99 -6.92 12.75
CA ASP A 21 -3.56 -7.92 11.77
C ASP A 21 -2.70 -7.33 10.64
N HIS A 22 -2.97 -6.09 10.22
CA HIS A 22 -2.14 -5.40 9.22
C HIS A 22 -0.75 -5.01 9.75
N ASP A 23 -0.60 -4.83 11.07
CA ASP A 23 0.71 -4.56 11.67
C ASP A 23 1.59 -5.81 11.59
N LEU A 24 1.01 -7.01 11.73
CA LEU A 24 1.76 -8.26 11.56
C LEU A 24 2.21 -8.48 10.13
N ALA A 25 1.34 -8.23 9.15
CA ALA A 25 1.69 -8.34 7.75
C ALA A 25 2.83 -7.37 7.40
N LEU A 26 2.79 -6.15 7.94
CA LEU A 26 3.86 -5.17 7.78
C LEU A 26 5.16 -5.62 8.43
N LEU A 27 5.09 -6.18 9.64
CA LEU A 27 6.25 -6.67 10.37
C LEU A 27 6.91 -7.82 9.60
N LEU A 28 6.13 -8.78 9.07
CA LEU A 28 6.67 -9.89 8.28
C LEU A 28 7.27 -9.46 6.93
N ASP A 29 6.75 -8.39 6.31
CA ASP A 29 7.26 -7.87 5.03
C ASP A 29 8.56 -7.08 5.19
N ALA A 30 8.72 -6.37 6.32
CA ALA A 30 9.72 -5.32 6.43
C ALA A 30 10.74 -5.48 7.56
N ALA A 31 10.44 -6.27 8.59
CA ALA A 31 11.34 -6.47 9.72
C ALA A 31 12.53 -7.35 9.34
N THR A 32 13.65 -7.10 9.99
CA THR A 32 14.86 -7.92 9.81
C THR A 32 14.68 -9.28 10.51
N PRO A 33 14.95 -10.40 9.82
CA PRO A 33 15.00 -11.71 10.46
C PRO A 33 16.21 -11.77 11.39
N LEU A 34 15.98 -12.12 12.66
CA LEU A 34 17.03 -12.29 13.67
C LEU A 34 17.51 -13.75 13.76
N ALA A 35 16.60 -14.69 13.50
CA ALA A 35 16.82 -16.13 13.41
C ALA A 35 15.77 -16.74 12.46
N ASP A 36 15.78 -18.06 12.26
CA ASP A 36 14.87 -18.75 11.33
C ASP A 36 13.38 -18.56 11.67
N ASP A 37 13.04 -18.24 12.93
CA ASP A 37 11.68 -18.14 13.45
C ASP A 37 11.36 -16.78 14.12
N ALA A 38 12.28 -15.82 14.05
CA ALA A 38 12.16 -14.55 14.76
C ALA A 38 12.45 -13.35 13.85
N TRP A 39 11.54 -12.37 13.89
CA TRP A 39 11.67 -11.10 13.19
C TRP A 39 11.66 -9.95 14.20
N LEU A 40 12.53 -8.97 13.98
CA LEU A 40 12.60 -7.77 14.78
C LEU A 40 12.60 -6.55 13.88
N MET A 41 11.62 -5.67 14.09
CA MET A 41 11.58 -4.37 13.40
C MET A 41 12.54 -3.42 14.12
N MET A 42 13.72 -3.23 13.56
CA MET A 42 14.70 -2.27 14.08
C MET A 42 14.31 -0.84 13.71
N ASP A 43 14.88 0.15 14.41
CA ASP A 43 14.68 1.57 14.09
C ASP A 43 15.05 1.87 12.62
N ALA A 44 16.14 1.27 12.12
CA ALA A 44 16.54 1.41 10.71
C ALA A 44 15.52 0.83 9.73
N ASP A 45 14.83 -0.25 10.10
CA ASP A 45 13.75 -0.82 9.28
C ASP A 45 12.55 0.14 9.27
N ALA A 46 12.16 0.63 10.44
CA ALA A 46 11.07 1.60 10.57
C ALA A 46 11.35 2.87 9.77
N ASP A 47 12.53 3.47 9.89
CA ASP A 47 12.91 4.68 9.18
C ASP A 47 12.90 4.47 7.66
N ARG A 48 13.46 3.35 7.18
CA ARG A 48 13.44 2.98 5.76
C ARG A 48 12.01 2.89 5.23
N GLU A 49 11.15 2.18 5.96
CA GLU A 49 9.77 1.91 5.56
C GLU A 49 8.89 3.16 5.63
N ILE A 50 9.11 4.02 6.62
CA ILE A 50 8.46 5.33 6.73
C ILE A 50 8.89 6.21 5.55
N ALA A 51 10.19 6.29 5.26
CA ALA A 51 10.70 7.07 4.13
C ALA A 51 10.13 6.57 2.79
N ARG A 52 10.06 5.25 2.60
CA ARG A 52 9.45 4.61 1.42
C ARG A 52 7.99 5.03 1.25
N ARG A 53 7.18 4.90 2.30
CA ARG A 53 5.75 5.26 2.28
C ARG A 53 5.51 6.75 2.11
N LYS A 54 6.35 7.60 2.71
CA LYS A 54 6.28 9.05 2.49
C LYS A 54 6.53 9.41 1.03
N ARG A 55 7.55 8.83 0.40
CA ARG A 55 7.81 9.01 -1.04
C ARG A 55 6.65 8.53 -1.90
N GLU A 56 6.05 7.39 -1.55
CA GLU A 56 4.86 6.89 -2.24
C GLU A 56 3.66 7.84 -2.09
N ILE A 57 3.42 8.36 -0.88
CA ILE A 57 2.39 9.36 -0.63
C ILE A 57 2.64 10.63 -1.47
N GLU A 58 3.87 11.13 -1.53
CA GLU A 58 4.25 12.29 -2.35
C GLU A 58 4.01 12.02 -3.84
N GLN A 59 4.37 10.82 -4.32
CA GLN A 59 4.10 10.41 -5.69
C GLN A 59 2.59 10.37 -5.97
N LEU A 60 1.80 9.77 -5.09
CA LEU A 60 0.34 9.73 -5.21
C LEU A 60 -0.29 11.12 -5.18
N GLN A 61 0.23 12.03 -4.35
CA GLN A 61 -0.20 13.42 -4.31
C GLN A 61 0.09 14.12 -5.65
N ARG A 62 1.28 13.95 -6.21
CA ARG A 62 1.67 14.49 -7.53
C ARG A 62 0.80 13.94 -8.67
N LEU A 63 0.48 12.64 -8.59
CA LEU A 63 -0.34 11.93 -9.57
C LEU A 63 -1.84 12.13 -9.33
N ARG A 64 -2.25 12.81 -8.27
CA ARG A 64 -3.66 13.01 -7.93
C ARG A 64 -4.36 13.77 -9.06
N GLY A 65 -5.36 13.12 -9.66
CA GLY A 65 -6.10 13.68 -10.79
C GLY A 65 -5.44 13.46 -12.15
N CYS A 66 -4.32 12.73 -12.24
CA CYS A 66 -3.81 12.24 -13.51
C CYS A 66 -4.72 11.15 -14.08
N LYS A 67 -4.98 11.22 -15.39
CA LYS A 67 -5.59 10.15 -16.18
C LYS A 67 -4.54 9.60 -17.13
N ILE A 68 -4.51 8.27 -17.23
CA ILE A 68 -3.80 7.54 -18.26
C ILE A 68 -4.82 6.93 -19.23
N VAL A 69 -4.54 7.00 -20.53
CA VAL A 69 -5.31 6.34 -21.59
C VAL A 69 -4.40 5.31 -22.23
N VAL A 70 -4.84 4.05 -22.24
CA VAL A 70 -4.13 2.91 -22.83
C VAL A 70 -4.97 2.38 -23.99
N SER A 71 -4.31 1.97 -25.07
CA SER A 71 -4.94 1.30 -26.22
C SER A 71 -4.06 0.13 -26.63
N GLY A 72 -4.59 -1.09 -26.56
CA GLY A 72 -3.80 -2.30 -26.72
C GLY A 72 -2.72 -2.40 -25.63
N ASP A 73 -1.47 -2.48 -26.06
CA ASP A 73 -0.26 -2.55 -25.24
C ASP A 73 0.45 -1.21 -25.05
N ALA A 74 -0.10 -0.12 -25.60
CA ALA A 74 0.54 1.19 -25.62
C ALA A 74 -0.20 2.24 -24.77
N ILE A 75 0.58 3.10 -24.10
CA ILE A 75 0.07 4.30 -23.43
C ILE A 75 -0.13 5.39 -24.49
N VAL A 76 -1.38 5.80 -24.70
CA VAL A 76 -1.75 6.83 -25.69
C VAL A 76 -1.55 8.23 -25.12
N THR A 77 -1.90 8.48 -23.86
CA THR A 77 -1.81 9.82 -23.24
C THR A 77 -1.82 9.74 -21.71
N VAL A 78 -1.09 10.65 -21.07
CA VAL A 78 -1.19 10.97 -19.64
C VAL A 78 -1.52 12.45 -19.48
N CYS A 79 -2.55 12.81 -18.71
CA CYS A 79 -2.92 14.21 -18.49
C CYS A 79 -3.53 14.47 -17.10
N HIS A 80 -3.30 15.67 -16.55
CA HIS A 80 -4.02 16.14 -15.36
C HIS A 80 -5.45 16.54 -15.73
N MET A 81 -6.42 15.93 -15.07
CA MET A 81 -7.84 16.24 -15.27
C MET A 81 -8.24 17.46 -14.44
N ARG A 82 -8.95 18.39 -15.07
CA ARG A 82 -9.63 19.46 -14.34
C ARG A 82 -10.82 18.89 -13.56
N PRO A 83 -11.16 19.37 -12.35
CA PRO A 83 -12.25 18.82 -11.53
C PRO A 83 -13.60 18.69 -12.27
N THR A 84 -13.91 19.63 -13.17
CA THR A 84 -15.13 19.63 -14.00
C THR A 84 -15.17 18.51 -15.04
N THR A 85 -14.01 18.04 -15.50
CA THR A 85 -13.86 16.99 -16.53
C THR A 85 -13.80 15.58 -15.95
N VAL A 86 -13.49 15.44 -14.66
CA VAL A 86 -13.42 14.15 -13.96
C VAL A 86 -14.78 13.46 -13.95
N ARG A 87 -15.86 14.18 -13.57
CA ARG A 87 -17.22 13.61 -13.52
C ARG A 87 -17.69 13.08 -14.87
N ARG A 88 -17.40 13.81 -15.95
CA ARG A 88 -17.74 13.38 -17.33
C ARG A 88 -16.96 12.13 -17.73
N SER A 89 -15.68 12.06 -17.38
CA SER A 89 -14.84 10.89 -17.66
C SER A 89 -15.26 9.64 -16.87
N LEU A 90 -15.62 9.80 -15.59
CA LEU A 90 -16.13 8.72 -14.75
C LEU A 90 -17.47 8.16 -15.25
N ARG A 91 -18.35 9.01 -15.80
CA ARG A 91 -19.61 8.56 -16.41
C ARG A 91 -19.36 7.70 -17.65
N ARG A 92 -18.55 8.20 -18.60
CA ARG A 92 -18.18 7.43 -19.81
C ARG A 92 -17.50 6.10 -19.48
N GLY A 93 -16.59 6.09 -18.51
CA GLY A 93 -15.90 4.85 -18.11
C GLY A 93 -16.82 3.77 -17.50
N ARG A 94 -18.02 4.12 -17.02
CA ARG A 94 -19.02 3.16 -16.53
C ARG A 94 -19.87 2.58 -17.66
N GLU A 95 -19.99 3.28 -18.79
CA GLU A 95 -20.76 2.84 -19.96
C GLU A 95 -19.97 1.86 -20.84
N THR A 96 -18.64 1.85 -20.74
CA THR A 96 -17.73 0.98 -21.52
C THR A 96 -17.32 -0.29 -20.76
N ARG A 97 -17.88 -0.53 -19.57
CA ARG A 97 -17.48 -1.65 -18.70
C ARG A 97 -18.44 -2.83 -18.79
#